data_AF-A0A9D1UU82-F1
#
_entry.id   AF-A0A9D1UU82-F1
#
_cell.length_a   1.000
_cell.length_b   1.000
_cell.length_c   1.000
_cell.angle_alpha   90.00
_cell.angle_beta   90.00
_cell.angle_gamma   90.00
#
_symmetry.space_group_name_H-M   'P 1'
#
loop_
_entity.id
_entity.type
_entity.pdbx_description
1 polymer ?
#
loop_
_entity_poly.entity_id
_entity_poly.type
_entity_poly.pdbx_seq_one_letter_code
_entity_poly.pdbx_strand_id
1 'polypeptide(L)'
;DVIQASTDDIDLLYPERSHRETMNAWLELGPALITVTRGASGAMAVAQSGFVEQDAFPIDVADTVGAGDSFMAATLATLRSMGLLGAQSRDGLQEISHERVAEVLRTAACAAAITSSRFGAQPPTPEELASALNDGVFP
;
A
#
# COMPACT_ATOMS: atom_id res chain seq x y z
N ASP A 1 -1.00 -0.46 14.65
CA ASP A 1 -0.53 -1.67 13.96
C ASP A 1 -0.12 -1.39 12.52
N VAL A 2 -0.96 -0.72 11.70
CA VAL A 2 -0.61 -0.30 10.33
C VAL A 2 -0.82 1.21 10.17
N ILE A 3 0.09 1.88 9.46
CA ILE A 3 -0.09 3.27 9.00
C ILE A 3 -0.10 3.29 7.47
N GLN A 4 -0.99 4.09 6.90
CA GLN A 4 -0.94 4.51 5.51
C GLN A 4 -0.88 6.04 5.46
N ALA A 5 -0.05 6.57 4.57
CA ALA A 5 0.00 7.98 4.24
C ALA A 5 0.31 8.15 2.75
N SER A 6 0.39 9.40 2.29
CA SER A 6 0.96 9.79 1.00
C SER A 6 2.27 10.55 1.20
N THR A 7 3.04 10.71 0.12
CA THR A 7 4.19 11.63 0.13
C THR A 7 3.76 13.05 0.46
N ASP A 8 2.60 13.49 -0.03
CA ASP A 8 2.04 14.82 0.24
C ASP A 8 1.76 15.01 1.73
N ASP A 9 1.27 13.99 2.44
CA ASP A 9 1.09 14.02 3.89
C ASP A 9 2.42 14.17 4.62
N ILE A 10 3.45 13.44 4.19
CA ILE A 10 4.79 13.53 4.80
C ILE A 10 5.39 14.90 4.54
N ASP A 11 5.30 15.40 3.30
CA ASP A 11 5.85 16.70 2.91
C ASP A 11 5.16 17.84 3.65
N LEU A 12 3.86 17.71 3.93
CA LEU A 12 3.10 18.66 4.75
C LEU A 12 3.52 18.64 6.23
N LEU A 13 3.70 17.45 6.81
CA LEU A 13 3.95 17.28 8.25
C LEU A 13 5.43 17.43 8.63
N TYR A 14 6.33 16.98 7.77
CA TYR A 14 7.77 16.88 8.02
C TYR A 14 8.58 17.34 6.79
N PRO A 15 8.43 18.60 6.33
CA PRO A 15 9.06 19.09 5.10
C PRO A 15 10.60 19.02 5.10
N GLU A 16 11.21 18.92 6.28
CA GLU A 16 12.66 18.86 6.49
C GLU A 16 13.22 17.42 6.57
N ARG A 17 12.38 16.39 6.41
CA ARG A 17 12.78 14.97 6.48
C ARG A 17 12.49 14.27 5.17
N SER A 18 13.36 13.34 4.78
CA SER A 18 13.03 12.45 3.67
C SER A 18 11.87 11.53 4.01
N HIS A 19 11.14 11.05 2.99
CA HIS A 19 10.05 10.10 3.18
C HIS A 19 10.49 8.84 3.94
N ARG A 20 11.67 8.30 3.59
CA ARG A 20 12.22 7.09 4.25
C ARG A 20 12.57 7.35 5.72
N GLU A 21 13.14 8.49 6.06
CA GLU A 21 13.42 8.85 7.46
C GLU A 21 12.13 8.96 8.27
N THR A 22 11.10 9.62 7.72
CA THR A 22 9.80 9.72 8.37
C THR A 22 9.13 8.36 8.56
N MET A 23 9.15 7.49 7.54
CA MET A 23 8.61 6.13 7.65
C MET A 23 9.33 5.30 8.72
N ASN A 24 10.67 5.35 8.78
CA ASN A 24 11.44 4.67 9.82
C ASN A 24 11.11 5.21 11.22
N ALA A 25 11.02 6.54 11.37
CA ALA A 25 10.66 7.16 12.64
C ALA A 25 9.23 6.76 13.09
N TRP A 26 8.28 6.64 12.15
CA TRP A 26 6.94 6.14 12.48
C TRP A 26 6.95 4.66 12.88
N LEU A 27 7.78 3.82 12.26
CA LEU A 27 7.93 2.41 12.65
C LEU A 27 8.40 2.29 14.12
N GLU A 28 9.35 3.13 14.54
CA GLU A 28 9.86 3.16 15.92
C GLU A 28 8.80 3.53 16.98
N LEU A 29 7.68 4.15 16.57
CA LEU A 29 6.55 4.46 17.45
C LEU A 29 5.65 3.25 17.73
N GLY A 30 5.92 2.10 17.11
CA GLY A 30 5.24 0.83 17.39
C GLY A 30 4.37 0.20 16.27
N PRO A 31 3.89 0.90 15.22
CA PRO A 31 3.29 0.23 14.06
C PRO A 31 4.23 -0.82 13.47
N ALA A 32 3.67 -1.92 12.99
CA ALA A 32 4.41 -3.01 12.37
C ALA A 32 4.67 -2.78 10.87
N LEU A 33 3.77 -2.02 10.23
CA LEU A 33 3.82 -1.75 8.80
C LEU A 33 3.43 -0.30 8.51
N ILE A 34 4.31 0.41 7.81
CA ILE A 34 4.06 1.73 7.26
C ILE A 34 3.97 1.60 5.75
N THR A 35 2.93 2.15 5.14
CA THR A 35 2.77 2.22 3.68
C THR A 35 2.61 3.68 3.25
N VAL A 36 3.23 4.06 2.14
CA VAL A 36 3.18 5.43 1.61
C VAL A 36 2.90 5.38 0.12
N THR A 37 1.83 6.03 -0.33
CA THR A 37 1.53 6.20 -1.76
C THR A 37 2.31 7.37 -2.34
N ARG A 38 2.73 7.25 -3.61
CA ARG A 38 3.55 8.24 -4.34
C ARG A 38 2.94 8.64 -5.69
N GLY A 39 1.61 8.55 -5.81
CA GLY A 39 0.89 8.78 -7.06
C GLY A 39 1.47 7.97 -8.23
N ALA A 40 1.86 8.65 -9.30
CA ALA A 40 2.44 8.04 -10.50
C ALA A 40 3.82 7.38 -10.29
N SER A 41 4.43 7.51 -9.10
CA SER A 41 5.66 6.80 -8.72
C SER A 41 5.40 5.51 -7.93
N GLY A 42 4.14 5.11 -7.77
CA GLY A 42 3.74 3.87 -7.10
C GLY A 42 3.64 4.01 -5.59
N ALA A 43 4.30 3.15 -4.83
CA ALA A 43 4.21 3.11 -3.38
C ALA A 43 5.48 2.58 -2.70
N MET A 44 5.61 2.87 -1.40
CA MET A 44 6.68 2.38 -0.53
C MET A 44 6.09 1.71 0.71
N ALA A 45 6.84 0.77 1.29
CA ALA A 45 6.54 0.20 2.59
C ALA A 45 7.79 0.05 3.46
N VAL A 46 7.59 0.17 4.78
CA VAL A 46 8.59 -0.13 5.81
C VAL A 46 7.96 -1.04 6.85
N ALA A 47 8.67 -2.13 7.16
CA ALA A 47 8.42 -3.01 8.29
C ALA A 47 9.77 -3.39 8.95
N GLN A 48 9.74 -4.15 10.05
CA GLN A 48 10.98 -4.64 10.68
C GLN A 48 11.85 -5.48 9.71
N SER A 49 11.22 -6.17 8.76
CA SER A 49 11.89 -6.94 7.70
C SER A 49 12.56 -6.07 6.63
N GLY A 50 12.37 -4.76 6.66
CA GLY A 50 13.07 -3.80 5.82
C GLY A 50 12.13 -2.91 5.00
N PHE A 51 12.72 -2.30 3.96
CA PHE A 51 12.04 -1.37 3.07
C PHE A 51 11.73 -2.05 1.74
N VAL A 52 10.55 -1.74 1.18
CA VAL A 52 10.07 -2.22 -0.11
C VAL A 52 9.55 -1.06 -0.94
N GLU A 53 9.79 -1.10 -2.25
CA GLU A 53 9.18 -0.19 -3.23
C GLU A 53 8.38 -1.00 -4.23
N GLN A 54 7.31 -0.39 -4.71
CA GLN A 54 6.53 -0.86 -5.83
C GLN A 54 6.38 0.31 -6.80
N ASP A 55 6.89 0.13 -8.02
CA ASP A 55 6.65 1.09 -9.10
C ASP A 55 5.17 1.16 -9.45
N ALA A 56 4.72 2.30 -10.00
CA ALA A 56 3.35 2.43 -10.46
C ALA A 56 3.06 1.43 -11.58
N PHE A 57 1.85 0.89 -11.57
CA PHE A 57 1.36 0.13 -12.70
C PHE A 57 1.01 1.08 -13.86
N PRO A 58 1.34 0.72 -15.11
CA PRO A 58 1.08 1.57 -16.26
C PRO A 58 -0.42 1.55 -16.58
N ILE A 59 -1.09 2.68 -16.35
CA ILE A 59 -2.51 2.89 -16.63
C ILE A 59 -2.72 4.23 -17.34
N ASP A 60 -3.84 4.35 -18.06
CA ASP A 60 -4.37 5.64 -18.46
C ASP A 60 -5.19 6.20 -17.29
N VAL A 61 -4.70 7.28 -16.66
CA VAL A 61 -5.36 7.87 -15.48
C VAL A 61 -6.63 8.62 -15.90
N ALA A 62 -7.76 8.26 -15.30
CA ALA A 62 -9.05 8.93 -15.50
C ALA A 62 -9.39 9.89 -14.35
N ASP A 63 -9.25 9.43 -13.09
CA ASP A 63 -9.53 10.16 -11.86
C ASP A 63 -8.70 9.53 -10.73
N THR A 64 -8.41 10.24 -9.63
CA THR A 64 -7.70 9.69 -8.47
C THR A 64 -8.58 9.56 -7.23
N VAL A 65 -9.85 9.97 -7.32
CA VAL A 65 -10.82 9.88 -6.23
C VAL A 65 -10.97 8.42 -5.77
N GLY A 66 -10.73 8.18 -4.49
CA GLY A 66 -10.86 6.84 -3.87
C GLY A 66 -9.67 5.91 -4.08
N ALA A 67 -8.61 6.32 -4.80
CA ALA A 67 -7.43 5.48 -5.00
C ALA A 67 -6.73 5.11 -3.66
N GLY A 68 -6.64 6.07 -2.74
CA GLY A 68 -6.09 5.85 -1.39
C GLY A 68 -6.95 4.92 -0.53
N ASP A 69 -8.28 5.00 -0.66
CA ASP A 69 -9.21 4.09 0.03
C ASP A 69 -9.11 2.67 -0.53
N SER A 70 -9.01 2.53 -1.85
CA SER A 70 -8.79 1.23 -2.49
C SER A 70 -7.44 0.62 -2.12
N PHE A 71 -6.39 1.45 -1.99
CA PHE A 71 -5.08 1.01 -1.50
C PHE A 71 -5.19 0.46 -0.07
N MET A 72 -5.87 1.17 0.83
CA MET A 72 -6.07 0.75 2.22
C MET A 72 -6.89 -0.55 2.29
N ALA A 73 -7.99 -0.60 1.55
CA ALA A 73 -8.87 -1.77 1.52
C ALA A 73 -8.12 -3.02 1.04
N ALA A 74 -7.33 -2.90 -0.02
CA ALA A 74 -6.50 -3.99 -0.53
C ALA A 74 -5.38 -4.37 0.44
N THR A 75 -4.73 -3.41 1.09
CA THR A 75 -3.74 -3.66 2.15
C THR A 75 -4.33 -4.53 3.26
N LEU A 76 -5.48 -4.12 3.80
CA LEU A 76 -6.17 -4.86 4.86
C LEU A 76 -6.68 -6.23 4.37
N ALA A 77 -7.22 -6.31 3.15
CA ALA A 77 -7.68 -7.57 2.58
C ALA A 77 -6.55 -8.59 2.41
N THR A 78 -5.37 -8.16 1.94
CA THR A 78 -4.20 -9.04 1.81
C THR A 78 -3.65 -9.46 3.17
N LEU A 79 -3.56 -8.54 4.14
CA LEU A 79 -3.18 -8.92 5.50
C LEU A 79 -4.18 -9.92 6.12
N ARG A 80 -5.47 -9.78 5.81
CA ARG A 80 -6.51 -10.72 6.25
C ARG A 80 -6.33 -12.10 5.64
N SER A 81 -6.05 -12.21 4.34
CA SER A 81 -5.83 -13.50 3.68
C SER A 81 -4.59 -14.22 4.21
N MET A 82 -3.58 -13.46 4.68
CA MET A 82 -2.39 -13.98 5.35
C MET A 82 -2.61 -14.35 6.83
N GLY A 83 -3.78 -14.08 7.40
CA GLY A 83 -4.08 -14.31 8.82
C GLY A 83 -3.41 -13.31 9.78
N LEU A 84 -3.01 -12.13 9.28
CA LEU A 84 -2.23 -11.12 10.02
C LEU A 84 -3.09 -9.99 10.62
N LEU A 85 -4.42 -10.11 10.59
CA LEU A 85 -5.33 -9.14 11.22
C LEU A 85 -5.86 -9.61 12.57
N GLY A 86 -6.02 -8.65 13.49
CA GLY A 86 -6.57 -8.86 14.82
C GLY A 86 -5.50 -8.89 15.91
N ALA A 87 -5.93 -8.70 17.16
CA ALA A 87 -5.03 -8.60 18.32
C ALA A 87 -4.17 -9.87 18.51
N GLN A 88 -4.73 -11.03 18.19
CA GLN A 88 -4.08 -12.34 18.26
C GLN A 88 -2.95 -12.53 17.24
N SER A 89 -2.93 -11.73 16.17
CA SER A 89 -1.95 -11.83 15.09
C SER A 89 -0.89 -10.72 15.14
N ARG A 90 -0.85 -9.92 16.23
CA ARG A 90 0.08 -8.78 16.36
C ARG A 90 1.54 -9.18 16.22
N ASP A 91 1.96 -10.25 16.90
CA ASP A 91 3.34 -10.73 16.83
C ASP A 91 3.68 -11.18 15.39
N GLY A 92 2.75 -11.90 14.75
CA GLY A 92 2.92 -12.31 13.36
C GLY A 92 2.98 -11.14 12.37
N LEU A 93 2.27 -10.04 12.64
CA LEU A 93 2.35 -8.83 11.83
C LEU A 93 3.65 -8.06 12.10
N GLN A 94 4.14 -8.02 13.33
CA GLN A 94 5.45 -7.43 13.67
C GLN A 94 6.62 -8.17 12.99
N GLU A 95 6.49 -9.50 12.85
CA GLU A 95 7.48 -10.37 12.20
C GLU A 95 7.17 -10.64 10.71
N ILE A 96 6.34 -9.81 10.06
CA ILE A 96 5.98 -9.98 8.65
C ILE A 96 7.24 -9.99 7.76
N SER A 97 7.39 -11.05 6.96
CA SER A 97 8.56 -11.20 6.09
C SER A 97 8.59 -10.14 4.99
N HIS A 98 9.79 -9.87 4.45
CA HIS A 98 9.99 -8.89 3.39
C HIS A 98 9.15 -9.24 2.14
N GLU A 99 9.05 -10.52 1.80
CA GLU A 99 8.27 -11.01 0.67
C GLU A 99 6.77 -10.75 0.85
N ARG A 100 6.25 -10.94 2.07
CA ARG A 100 4.84 -10.67 2.39
C ARG A 100 4.54 -9.17 2.38
N VAL A 101 5.46 -8.33 2.85
CA VAL A 101 5.34 -6.87 2.72
C VAL A 101 5.28 -6.46 1.25
N ALA A 102 6.13 -7.06 0.41
CA ALA A 102 6.11 -6.80 -1.03
C ALA A 102 4.80 -7.25 -1.69
N GLU A 103 4.25 -8.40 -1.30
CA GLU A 103 2.96 -8.89 -1.79
C GLU A 103 1.81 -7.95 -1.40
N VAL A 104 1.78 -7.48 -0.15
CA VAL A 104 0.81 -6.49 0.34
C VAL A 104 0.91 -5.20 -0.47
N LEU A 105 2.13 -4.64 -0.60
CA LEU A 105 2.37 -3.38 -1.29
C LEU A 105 1.99 -3.46 -2.77
N ARG A 106 2.37 -4.55 -3.45
CA ARG A 106 2.02 -4.81 -4.85
C ARG A 106 0.51 -4.88 -5.06
N THR A 107 -0.19 -5.62 -4.20
CA THR A 107 -1.64 -5.78 -4.28
C THR A 107 -2.36 -4.45 -4.06
N ALA A 108 -1.93 -3.68 -3.06
CA ALA A 108 -2.49 -2.37 -2.75
C ALA A 108 -2.27 -1.35 -3.87
N ALA A 109 -1.05 -1.29 -4.42
CA ALA A 109 -0.74 -0.42 -5.56
C ALA A 109 -1.55 -0.80 -6.82
N CYS A 110 -1.77 -2.09 -7.07
CA CYS A 110 -2.57 -2.55 -8.19
C CYS A 110 -4.04 -2.14 -8.05
N ALA A 111 -4.61 -2.25 -6.85
CA ALA A 111 -5.99 -1.84 -6.60
C ALA A 111 -6.18 -0.32 -6.75
N ALA A 112 -5.22 0.46 -6.26
CA ALA A 112 -5.20 1.91 -6.46
C ALA A 112 -5.08 2.29 -7.94
N ALA A 113 -4.26 1.57 -8.71
CA ALA A 113 -4.12 1.78 -10.14
C ALA A 113 -5.42 1.52 -10.90
N ILE A 114 -6.08 0.38 -10.66
CA ILE A 114 -7.38 0.07 -11.29
C ILE A 114 -8.45 1.12 -10.92
N THR A 115 -8.47 1.56 -9.66
CA THR A 115 -9.38 2.63 -9.23
C THR A 115 -9.08 3.93 -9.99
N SER A 116 -7.80 4.22 -10.22
CA SER A 116 -7.38 5.45 -10.87
C SER A 116 -7.59 5.45 -12.40
N SER A 117 -7.82 4.29 -13.01
CA SER A 117 -8.18 4.18 -14.44
C SER A 117 -9.68 4.42 -14.69
N ARG A 118 -10.46 4.68 -13.62
CA ARG A 118 -11.92 4.84 -13.66
C ARG A 118 -12.32 6.21 -13.11
N PHE A 119 -13.47 6.73 -13.54
CA PHE A 119 -14.02 7.97 -12.98
C PHE A 119 -14.71 7.71 -11.62
N GLY A 120 -14.31 8.45 -10.60
CA GLY A 120 -14.80 8.32 -9.23
C GLY A 120 -14.25 7.09 -8.47
N ALA A 121 -14.68 6.93 -7.22
CA ALA A 121 -14.22 5.85 -6.34
C ALA A 121 -14.82 4.48 -6.73
N GLN A 122 -14.18 3.81 -7.67
CA GLN A 122 -14.58 2.50 -8.19
C GLN A 122 -13.49 1.43 -7.95
N PRO A 123 -13.39 0.86 -6.72
CA PRO A 123 -12.39 -0.16 -6.41
C PRO A 123 -12.62 -1.45 -7.22
N PRO A 124 -11.56 -2.23 -7.50
CA PRO A 124 -11.69 -3.47 -8.26
C PRO A 124 -12.43 -4.55 -7.48
N THR A 125 -13.03 -5.50 -8.20
CA THR A 125 -13.43 -6.78 -7.60
C THR A 125 -12.21 -7.68 -7.35
N PRO A 126 -12.33 -8.73 -6.51
CA PRO A 126 -11.26 -9.70 -6.33
C PRO A 126 -10.79 -10.35 -7.64
N GLU A 127 -11.71 -10.62 -8.57
CA GLU A 127 -11.40 -11.22 -9.87
C GLU A 127 -10.61 -10.25 -10.78
N GLU A 128 -11.02 -8.98 -10.82
CA GLU A 128 -10.31 -7.95 -11.57
C GLU A 128 -8.88 -7.76 -11.04
N LEU A 129 -8.74 -7.71 -9.72
CA LEU A 129 -7.45 -7.55 -9.06
C LEU A 129 -6.54 -8.77 -9.31
N ALA A 130 -7.07 -9.99 -9.21
CA ALA A 130 -6.32 -11.20 -9.50
C ALA A 130 -5.87 -11.27 -10.98
N SER A 131 -6.75 -10.90 -11.91
CA SER A 131 -6.44 -10.81 -13.35
C SER A 131 -5.29 -9.83 -13.60
N ALA A 132 -5.37 -8.61 -13.05
CA ALA A 132 -4.34 -7.61 -13.21
C ALA A 132 -2.98 -8.03 -12.61
N LEU A 133 -3.00 -8.69 -11.45
CA LEU A 133 -1.79 -9.16 -10.78
C LEU A 133 -1.10 -10.33 -11.48
N ASN A 134 -1.85 -11.21 -12.15
CA ASN A 134 -1.30 -12.40 -12.81
C ASN A 134 -0.91 -12.13 -14.26
N ASP A 135 -1.76 -11.42 -14.99
CA ASP A 135 -1.68 -11.31 -16.44
C ASP A 135 -1.20 -9.93 -16.90
N GLY A 136 -1.07 -8.96 -15.97
CA GLY A 136 -0.69 -7.58 -16.27
C GLY A 136 -1.76 -6.82 -17.06
N VAL A 137 -3.01 -7.30 -17.03
CA VAL A 137 -4.14 -6.69 -17.74
C VAL A 137 -4.79 -5.65 -16.83
N PHE A 138 -4.65 -4.38 -17.19
CA PHE A 138 -5.33 -3.26 -16.53
C PHE A 138 -6.56 -2.85 -17.34
N PRO A 139 -7.72 -2.60 -16.70
CA PRO A 139 -8.91 -2.10 -17.36
C PRO A 139 -8.81 -0.62 -17.74
#